data_AF-A0A179IM71-F1
#
_entry.id   AF-A0A179IM71-F1
#
_cell.length_a   1.000
_cell.length_b   1.000
_cell.length_c   1.000
_cell.angle_alpha   90.00
_cell.angle_beta   90.00
_cell.angle_gamma   90.00
#
_symmetry.space_group_name_H-M   'P 1'
#
loop_
_entity.id
_entity.type
_entity.pdbx_description
1 polymer ?
#
loop_
_entity_poly.entity_id
_entity_poly.type
_entity_poly.pdbx_seq_one_letter_code
_entity_poly.pdbx_strand_id
1 'polypeptide(L)' 'RVIKCECGWTCDRDVNAAMVILRKGLGLSPDRAVGLDRPELKLPEREAAARILGASPYIRVSFLQ' A
#
# COMPACT_ATOMS: atom_id res chain seq x y z
N ARG A 1 -0.20 -11.36 -8.95
CA ARG A 1 -1.00 -11.56 -10.21
C ARG A 1 -0.85 -10.28 -11.02
N VAL A 2 -0.40 -10.29 -12.28
CA VAL A 2 -0.12 -9.05 -13.03
C VAL A 2 -1.39 -8.44 -13.65
N ILE A 3 -1.51 -7.12 -13.63
CA ILE A 3 -2.51 -6.33 -14.38
C ILE A 3 -1.84 -5.71 -15.60
N LYS A 4 -2.60 -5.55 -16.68
CA LYS A 4 -2.16 -4.86 -17.89
C LYS A 4 -3.19 -3.80 -18.28
N CYS A 5 -2.72 -2.58 -18.48
CA CYS A 5 -3.50 -1.46 -18.97
C CYS A 5 -3.46 -1.42 -20.50
N GLU A 6 -4.48 -0.83 -21.11
CA GLU A 6 -4.57 -0.62 -22.57
C GLU A 6 -3.44 0.26 -23.10
N CYS A 7 -2.89 1.17 -22.27
CA CYS A 7 -1.72 1.98 -22.62
C CYS A 7 -0.38 1.20 -22.60
N GLY A 8 -0.42 -0.12 -22.39
CA GLY A 8 0.76 -0.99 -22.34
C GLY A 8 1.41 -1.11 -20.96
N TRP A 9 0.94 -0.34 -19.97
CA TRP A 9 1.48 -0.42 -18.60
C TRP A 9 1.12 -1.75 -17.93
N THR A 10 2.09 -2.35 -17.24
CA THR A 10 1.90 -3.61 -16.51
C THR A 10 2.45 -3.50 -15.09
N CYS A 11 1.75 -4.07 -14.12
CA CYS A 11 2.16 -4.05 -12.72
C CYS A 11 1.58 -5.23 -11.96
N ASP A 12 2.18 -5.62 -10.84
CA ASP A 12 1.50 -6.53 -9.92
C ASP A 12 0.20 -5.90 -9.41
N ARG A 13 -0.85 -6.71 -9.29
CA ARG A 13 -2.20 -6.27 -8.89
C ARG A 13 -2.22 -5.66 -7.50
N ASP A 14 -1.49 -6.22 -6.57
CA ASP A 14 -1.53 -5.78 -5.17
C ASP A 14 -0.77 -4.46 -5.05
N VAL A 15 0.32 -4.30 -5.81
CA VAL A 15 1.03 -3.03 -5.98
C VAL A 15 0.13 -1.96 -6.62
N ASN A 16 -0.59 -2.30 -7.69
CA ASN A 16 -1.55 -1.38 -8.31
C ASN A 16 -2.67 -0.98 -7.35
N ALA A 17 -3.22 -1.93 -6.59
CA ALA A 17 -4.26 -1.66 -5.60
C ALA A 17 -3.75 -0.70 -4.52
N ALA A 18 -2.54 -0.92 -4.00
CA ALA A 18 -1.92 -0.03 -3.02
C ALA A 18 -1.76 1.39 -3.58
N MET A 19 -1.23 1.54 -4.81
CA MET A 19 -1.09 2.86 -5.45
C MET A 19 -2.45 3.57 -5.65
N VAL A 20 -3.50 2.83 -6.01
CA VAL A 20 -4.85 3.37 -6.16
C VAL A 20 -5.43 3.81 -4.82
N ILE A 21 -5.26 3.02 -3.76
CA ILE A 21 -5.72 3.38 -2.40
C ILE A 21 -5.03 4.66 -1.93
N LEU A 22 -3.70 4.74 -2.09
CA LEU A 22 -2.93 5.93 -1.72
C LEU A 22 -3.41 7.16 -2.47
N ARG A 23 -3.52 7.06 -3.80
CA ARG A 23 -3.80 8.23 -4.65
C ARG A 23 -5.27 8.64 -4.67
N LYS A 24 -6.19 7.68 -4.78
CA LYS A 24 -7.63 7.95 -4.91
C LYS A 24 -8.38 7.83 -3.58
N GLY A 25 -7.97 6.92 -2.71
CA GLY A 25 -8.61 6.72 -1.40
C GLY A 25 -8.16 7.75 -0.37
N LEU A 26 -6.86 8.08 -0.34
CA LEU A 26 -6.27 8.95 0.69
C LEU A 26 -5.79 10.31 0.15
N GLY A 27 -5.83 10.53 -1.17
CA GLY A 27 -5.33 11.77 -1.79
C GLY A 27 -3.82 11.98 -1.64
N LEU A 28 -3.08 10.90 -1.33
CA LEU A 28 -1.63 10.94 -1.15
C LEU A 28 -0.94 10.65 -2.49
N SER A 29 0.00 11.51 -2.85
CA SER A 29 0.87 11.24 -3.99
C SER A 29 1.84 10.08 -3.65
N PRO A 30 2.24 9.25 -4.62
CA PRO A 30 3.11 8.08 -4.36
C PRO A 30 4.45 8.45 -3.72
N ASP A 31 4.99 9.63 -4.02
CA ASP A 31 6.18 10.24 -3.42
C ASP A 31 6.01 10.58 -1.93
N ARG A 32 4.77 10.68 -1.45
CA ARG A 32 4.42 10.84 -0.02
C ARG A 32 4.07 9.51 0.65
N ALA A 33 4.08 8.42 -0.10
CA ALA A 33 3.89 7.08 0.41
C ALA A 33 5.24 6.42 0.67
N VAL A 34 5.46 5.99 1.91
CA VAL A 34 6.62 5.18 2.28
C VAL A 34 6.65 3.87 1.47
N GLY A 35 7.82 3.43 1.01
CA GLY A 35 8.03 2.26 0.13
C GLY A 35 7.55 0.93 0.72
N LEU A 36 7.66 -0.20 0.03
CA LEU A 36 7.30 -1.52 0.63
C LEU A 36 8.32 -1.99 1.66
N ASP A 37 9.60 -1.70 1.41
CA ASP A 37 10.71 -1.94 2.32
C ASP A 37 10.91 -0.69 3.18
N ARG A 38 10.49 -0.73 4.45
CA ARG A 38 10.37 0.48 5.31
C ARG A 38 11.26 0.42 6.55
N PRO A 39 12.54 0.85 6.46
CA PRO A 39 13.35 1.20 7.62
C PRO A 39 12.90 2.50 8.30
N GLU A 40 12.13 3.38 7.63
CA GLU A 40 11.73 4.70 8.15
C GLU A 40 10.48 4.67 9.03
N LEU A 41 9.65 3.63 8.92
CA LEU A 41 8.44 3.53 9.75
C LEU A 41 8.80 3.25 11.21
N LYS A 42 8.40 4.18 12.07
CA LYS A 42 8.47 4.00 13.50
C LYS A 42 7.31 3.13 13.99
N LEU A 43 7.49 2.53 15.16
CA LEU A 43 6.48 1.67 15.80
C LEU A 43 5.06 2.28 15.80
N PRO A 44 4.86 3.58 16.11
CA PRO A 44 3.52 4.17 16.14
C PRO A 44 2.83 4.21 14.77
N GLU A 45 3.59 4.40 13.70
CA GLU A 45 3.05 4.47 12.34
C GLU A 45 2.65 3.07 11.83
N ARG A 46 3.39 2.04 12.24
CA ARG A 46 3.06 0.62 12.02
C ARG A 46 1.75 0.24 12.73
N GLU A 47 1.61 0.63 13.99
CA GLU A 47 0.39 0.40 14.76
C GLU A 47 -0.81 1.15 14.20
N ALA A 48 -0.64 2.41 13.80
CA ALA A 48 -1.69 3.21 13.17
C ALA A 48 -2.15 2.56 11.85
N ALA A 49 -1.21 2.13 11.00
CA ALA A 49 -1.54 1.43 9.76
C ALA A 49 -2.30 0.12 10.03
N ALA A 50 -1.89 -0.66 11.03
CA ALA A 50 -2.60 -1.89 11.41
C ALA A 50 -4.01 -1.62 11.95
N ARG A 51 -4.22 -0.56 12.74
CA ARG A 51 -5.55 -0.19 13.23
C ARG A 51 -6.48 0.25 12.11
N ILE A 52 -5.98 1.03 11.15
CA ILE A 52 -6.79 1.57 10.04
C ILE A 52 -7.05 0.49 8.98
N LEU A 53 -6.01 -0.27 8.60
CA LEU A 53 -6.09 -1.21 7.49
C LEU A 53 -6.42 -2.64 7.91
N GLY A 54 -6.09 -3.05 9.14
CA GLY A 54 -6.34 -4.40 9.64
C GLY A 54 -7.81 -4.73 9.87
N ALA A 55 -8.70 -3.73 9.92
CA ALA A 55 -10.13 -3.93 9.90
C ALA A 55 -10.68 -4.33 8.51
N SER A 56 -9.90 -4.11 7.45
CA SER A 56 -10.27 -4.51 6.09
C SER A 56 -9.96 -6.00 5.89
N PRO A 57 -10.95 -6.85 5.57
CA PRO A 57 -10.71 -8.27 5.31
C PRO A 57 -9.88 -8.53 4.04
N TYR A 58 -9.63 -7.49 3.25
CA TYR A 58 -8.89 -7.54 2.00
C TYR A 58 -7.43 -7.10 2.12
N ILE A 59 -7.01 -6.59 3.29
CA ILE A 59 -5.66 -6.07 3.50
C ILE A 59 -5.00 -6.84 4.64
N ARG A 60 -3.95 -7.60 4.31
CA ARG A 60 -3.18 -8.37 5.29
C ARG A 60 -1.94 -7.56 5.68
N VAL A 61 -1.94 -7.03 6.90
CA VAL A 61 -0.78 -6.34 7.47
C VAL A 61 0.10 -7.38 8.17
N SER A 62 1.33 -7.58 7.68
CA SER A 62 2.32 -8.47 8.30
C SER A 62 3.55 -7.67 8.73
N PHE A 63 4.06 -7.96 9.92
CA PHE A 63 5.30 -7.38 10.43
C PHE A 63 6.45 -8.38 10.26
N LEU A 64 7.61 -7.91 9.79
CA LEU A 64 8.86 -8.65 9.93
C LEU A 64 9.19 -8.68 11.43
N GLN A 65 9.29 -9.89 11.99
CA GLN A 65 9.78 -10.13 13.35
C GLN A 65 11.26 -9.78 13.48
#